data_AF-A0A447TP67-F1
#
_entry.id   AF-A0A447TP67-F1
#
_cell.length_a   1.000
_cell.length_b   1.000
_cell.length_c   1.000
_cell.angle_alpha   90.00
_cell.angle_beta   90.00
_cell.angle_gamma   90.00
#
_symmetry.space_group_name_H-M   'P 1'
#
loop_
_entity.id
_entity.type
_entity.pdbx_description
1 polymer ?
#
loop_
_entity_poly.entity_id
_entity_poly.type
_entity_poly.pdbx_seq_one_letter_code
_entity_poly.pdbx_strand_id
1 'polypeptide(L)'
;MTLPYLFLALAFPFFKARQDLERPFVLFKTKASTLVATGVVVLVVTFANVFTIIQPVIEAGDWDSALWMIGGPIFFSLLAMAIYQNLQPPHER
;
A
#
# COMPACT_ATOMS: atom_id res chain seq x y z
N MET A 1 2.26 10.41 -3.09
CA MET A 1 3.52 10.07 -2.36
C MET A 1 3.27 9.30 -1.05
N THR A 2 2.03 8.91 -0.73
CA THR A 2 1.66 8.30 0.57
C THR A 2 1.39 6.79 0.51
N LEU A 3 1.12 6.24 -0.69
CA LEU A 3 0.86 4.82 -0.92
C LEU A 3 1.99 3.88 -0.46
N PRO A 4 3.28 4.16 -0.73
CA PRO A 4 4.37 3.31 -0.24
C PRO A 4 4.38 3.19 1.29
N TYR A 5 4.05 4.26 2.01
CA TYR A 5 4.00 4.25 3.47
C TYR A 5 2.80 3.47 4.00
N LEU A 6 1.65 3.54 3.33
CA LEU A 6 0.49 2.74 3.69
C LEU A 6 0.77 1.23 3.57
N PHE A 7 1.45 0.83 2.49
CA PHE A 7 1.88 -0.55 2.28
C PHE A 7 2.81 -1.03 3.40
N LEU A 8 3.83 -0.24 3.73
CA LEU A 8 4.77 -0.57 4.82
C LEU A 8 4.07 -0.64 6.18
N ALA A 9 3.16 0.30 6.47
CA ALA A 9 2.39 0.30 7.72
C ALA A 9 1.52 -0.96 7.83
N LEU A 10 0.82 -1.35 6.76
CA LEU A 10 0.03 -2.58 6.72
C LEU A 10 0.89 -3.85 6.85
N ALA A 11 2.09 -3.85 6.24
CA ALA A 11 3.02 -4.98 6.32
C ALA A 11 3.68 -5.11 7.71
N PHE A 12 3.78 -4.02 8.47
CA PHE A 12 4.46 -3.98 9.77
C PHE A 12 3.98 -5.00 10.82
N PRO A 13 2.67 -5.21 11.08
CA PRO A 13 2.21 -6.23 12.02
C PRO A 13 2.59 -7.65 11.58
N PHE A 14 2.51 -7.96 10.28
CA PHE A 14 2.94 -9.24 9.73
C PHE A 14 4.45 -9.43 9.87
N PHE A 15 5.22 -8.39 9.57
CA PHE A 15 6.65 -8.37 9.79
C PHE A 15 6.99 -8.57 11.26
N LYS A 16 6.27 -7.95 12.20
CA LYS A 16 6.48 -8.09 13.65
C LYS A 16 6.14 -9.49 14.17
N ALA A 17 5.17 -10.17 13.56
CA ALA A 17 4.75 -11.53 13.94
C ALA A 17 5.81 -12.61 13.62
N ARG A 18 6.67 -12.37 12.63
CA ARG A 18 7.81 -13.24 12.30
C ARG A 18 8.77 -13.39 13.50
N GLN A 19 9.25 -14.59 13.79
CA GLN A 19 10.21 -14.87 14.88
C GLN A 19 11.56 -15.40 14.37
N ASP A 20 11.64 -15.64 13.07
CA ASP A 20 12.77 -16.12 12.29
C ASP A 20 13.84 -15.05 11.99
N LEU A 21 13.69 -13.83 12.53
CA LEU A 21 14.60 -12.71 12.29
C LEU A 21 15.19 -12.18 13.59
N GLU A 22 16.51 -12.00 13.59
CA GLU A 22 17.24 -11.32 14.66
C GLU A 22 16.93 -9.81 14.64
N ARG A 23 16.43 -9.27 15.75
CA ARG A 23 15.96 -7.88 15.83
C ARG A 23 16.84 -7.08 16.80
N PRO A 24 17.87 -6.37 16.31
CA PRO A 24 18.75 -5.59 17.16
C PRO A 24 18.04 -4.38 17.81
N PHE A 25 16.89 -3.96 17.28
CA PHE A 25 16.08 -2.88 17.82
C PHE A 25 14.59 -3.24 17.83
N VAL A 26 13.92 -3.00 18.96
CA VAL A 26 12.48 -3.23 19.13
C VAL A 26 11.85 -2.02 19.80
N LEU A 27 11.15 -1.21 19.01
CA LEU A 27 10.39 -0.06 19.52
C LEU A 27 9.10 -0.50 20.24
N PHE A 28 8.33 -1.40 19.61
CA PHE A 28 7.07 -1.92 20.16
C PHE A 28 7.27 -3.28 20.83
N LYS A 29 7.14 -3.29 22.16
CA LYS A 29 7.29 -4.50 22.99
C LYS A 29 6.01 -5.34 23.08
N THR A 30 4.84 -4.71 23.02
CA THR A 30 3.55 -5.39 23.16
C THR A 30 2.81 -5.50 21.83
N LYS A 31 2.05 -6.59 21.64
CA LYS A 31 1.17 -6.75 20.47
C LYS A 31 0.11 -5.64 20.38
N ALA A 32 -0.45 -5.24 21.53
CA ALA A 32 -1.43 -4.16 21.59
C ALA A 32 -0.88 -2.82 21.08
N SER A 33 0.32 -2.40 21.53
CA SER A 33 0.93 -1.15 21.05
C SER A 33 1.22 -1.19 19.54
N THR A 34 1.66 -2.34 19.03
CA THR A 34 1.89 -2.54 17.59
C THR A 34 0.61 -2.38 16.79
N LEU A 35 -0.49 -3.01 17.23
CA LEU A 35 -1.78 -2.94 16.56
C LEU A 35 -2.39 -1.54 16.62
N VAL A 36 -2.33 -0.86 17.77
CA VAL A 36 -2.85 0.51 17.92
C VAL A 36 -2.06 1.48 17.03
N ALA A 37 -0.72 1.47 17.08
CA ALA A 37 0.10 2.35 16.27
C ALA A 37 -0.12 2.11 14.76
N THR A 38 -0.13 0.83 14.35
CA THR A 38 -0.42 0.46 12.96
C THR A 38 -1.82 0.92 12.56
N GLY A 39 -2.83 0.64 13.37
CA GLY A 39 -4.22 1.00 13.09
C GLY A 39 -4.40 2.49 12.90
N VAL A 40 -3.81 3.32 13.77
CA VAL A 40 -3.84 4.78 13.65
C VAL A 40 -3.18 5.25 12.36
N VAL A 41 -1.98 4.77 12.04
CA VAL A 41 -1.26 5.19 10.82
C VAL A 41 -2.03 4.78 9.57
N VAL A 42 -2.48 3.52 9.50
CA VAL A 42 -3.26 2.99 8.37
C VAL A 42 -4.53 3.80 8.18
N LEU A 43 -5.27 4.10 9.26
CA LEU A 43 -6.50 4.88 9.20
C LEU A 43 -6.22 6.28 8.64
N VAL A 44 -5.30 7.03 9.25
CA VAL A 44 -5.00 8.42 8.85
C VAL A 44 -4.53 8.49 7.40
N VAL A 45 -3.59 7.63 7.01
CA VAL A 45 -3.05 7.63 5.64
C VAL A 45 -4.11 7.20 4.63
N THR A 46 -4.97 6.24 4.97
CA THR A 46 -6.07 5.82 4.09
C THR A 46 -7.05 6.98 3.86
N PHE A 47 -7.48 7.66 4.92
CA PHE A 47 -8.34 8.84 4.79
C PHE A 47 -7.69 9.92 3.91
N ALA A 48 -6.42 10.23 4.13
CA ALA A 48 -5.70 11.21 3.31
C ALA A 48 -5.69 10.84 1.81
N ASN A 49 -5.51 9.56 1.48
CA ASN A 49 -5.55 9.10 0.09
C ASN A 49 -6.96 9.19 -0.52
N VAL A 50 -8.00 8.85 0.24
CA VAL A 50 -9.39 8.99 -0.21
C VAL A 50 -9.70 10.46 -0.54
N PHE A 51 -9.34 11.40 0.34
CA PHE A 51 -9.50 12.82 0.06
C PHE A 51 -8.70 13.27 -1.15
N THR A 52 -7.45 12.82 -1.29
CA THR A 52 -6.59 13.16 -2.44
C THR A 52 -7.26 12.79 -3.77
N ILE A 53 -7.95 11.65 -3.83
CA ILE A 53 -8.66 11.20 -5.04
C ILE A 53 -9.95 12.00 -5.28
N ILE A 54 -10.69 12.33 -4.22
CA ILE A 54 -12.00 12.98 -4.31
C ILE A 54 -11.90 14.50 -4.50
N GLN A 55 -10.85 15.14 -3.98
CA GLN A 55 -10.63 16.59 -4.11
C GLN A 55 -10.80 17.16 -5.53
N PRO A 56 -10.19 16.60 -6.59
CA PRO A 56 -10.37 17.13 -7.95
C PRO A 56 -11.84 17.09 -8.42
N VAL A 57 -12.61 16.12 -7.95
CA VAL A 57 -14.06 16.01 -8.25
C VAL A 57 -14.84 17.09 -7.52
N ILE A 58 -14.55 17.32 -6.24
CA ILE A 58 -15.28 18.29 -5.41
C ILE A 58 -14.97 19.73 -5.86
N GLU A 59 -13.70 20.03 -6.14
CA GLU A 59 -13.25 21.40 -6.40
C GLU A 59 -13.40 21.82 -7.87
N ALA A 60 -13.13 20.91 -8.81
CA ALA A 60 -13.08 21.21 -10.24
C ALA A 60 -14.07 20.41 -11.08
N GLY A 61 -14.83 19.48 -10.48
CA GLY A 61 -15.70 18.56 -11.22
C GLY A 61 -14.94 17.58 -12.11
N ASP A 62 -13.63 17.41 -11.88
CA ASP A 62 -12.74 16.62 -12.73
C ASP A 62 -12.74 15.14 -12.32
N TRP A 63 -13.73 14.43 -12.86
CA TRP A 63 -13.89 12.99 -12.70
C TRP A 63 -12.81 12.18 -13.42
N ASP A 64 -12.27 12.70 -14.52
CA ASP A 64 -11.25 12.00 -15.32
C ASP A 64 -9.95 11.88 -14.53
N SER A 65 -9.53 12.95 -13.86
CA SER A 65 -8.37 12.94 -12.97
C SER A 65 -8.56 11.94 -11.83
N ALA A 66 -9.72 11.92 -11.17
CA ALA A 66 -9.99 10.99 -10.07
C ALA A 66 -9.98 9.52 -10.53
N LEU A 67 -10.56 9.25 -11.71
CA LEU A 67 -10.53 7.91 -12.31
C LEU A 67 -9.11 7.49 -12.67
N TRP A 68 -8.29 8.36 -13.25
CA TRP A 68 -6.91 8.05 -13.60
C TRP A 68 -6.00 7.86 -12.38
N MET A 69 -6.27 8.53 -11.26
CA MET A 69 -5.52 8.34 -10.02
C MET A 69 -5.63 6.92 -9.46
N ILE A 70 -6.76 6.24 -9.70
CA ILE A 70 -6.96 4.83 -9.34
C ILE A 70 -6.60 3.91 -10.53
N GLY A 71 -7.11 4.25 -11.71
CA GLY A 71 -7.02 3.43 -12.92
C GLY A 71 -5.60 3.30 -13.47
N GLY A 72 -4.79 4.36 -13.38
CA GLY A 72 -3.41 4.35 -13.86
C GLY A 72 -2.58 3.25 -13.19
N PRO A 73 -2.42 3.26 -11.85
CA PRO A 73 -1.69 2.21 -11.14
C PRO A 73 -2.22 0.79 -11.41
N ILE A 74 -3.53 0.59 -11.50
CA ILE A 74 -4.12 -0.74 -11.80
C ILE A 74 -3.76 -1.19 -13.21
N PHE A 75 -3.99 -0.32 -14.21
CA PHE A 75 -3.69 -0.60 -15.60
C PHE A 75 -2.21 -0.94 -15.81
N PHE A 76 -1.31 -0.11 -15.27
CA PHE A 76 0.13 -0.35 -15.39
C PHE A 76 0.58 -1.60 -14.62
N SER A 77 -0.03 -1.93 -13.48
CA SER A 77 0.27 -3.16 -12.75
C SER A 77 -0.14 -4.41 -13.53
N LEU A 78 -1.33 -4.39 -14.15
CA LEU A 78 -1.81 -5.48 -15.01
C LEU A 78 -0.97 -5.62 -16.28
N LEU A 79 -0.64 -4.49 -16.92
CA LEU A 79 0.21 -4.48 -18.10
C LEU A 79 1.60 -5.04 -17.79
N ALA A 80 2.21 -4.63 -16.67
CA ALA A 80 3.49 -5.16 -16.22
C ALA A 80 3.42 -6.67 -15.97
N MET A 81 2.34 -7.16 -15.36
CA MET A 81 2.13 -8.60 -15.14
C MET A 81 1.97 -9.38 -16.45
N ALA A 82 1.22 -8.85 -17.42
CA ALA A 82 1.05 -9.47 -18.72
C ALA A 82 2.39 -9.56 -19.48
N ILE A 83 3.21 -8.50 -19.42
CA ILE A 83 4.56 -8.50 -19.99
C ILE A 83 5.45 -9.52 -19.27
N TYR A 84 5.43 -9.54 -17.94
CA TYR A 84 6.23 -10.47 -17.13
C TYR A 84 5.92 -11.94 -17.47
N GLN A 85 4.65 -12.29 -17.60
CA GLN A 85 4.22 -13.64 -17.98
C GLN A 85 4.68 -14.02 -19.39
N ASN A 86 4.71 -13.07 -20.32
CA ASN A 86 5.20 -13.31 -21.68
C ASN A 86 6.74 -13.41 -21.75
N LEU A 87 7.46 -12.83 -20.78
CA LEU A 87 8.93 -12.88 -20.71
C LEU A 87 9.47 -14.10 -19.97
N GLN A 88 8.67 -14.77 -19.13
CA GLN A 88 9.08 -16.00 -18.43
C GLN A 88 9.03 -17.22 -19.37
N PRO A 89 10.18 -17.86 -19.71
CA PRO A 89 10.17 -19.12 -20.44
C PRO A 89 9.71 -20.28 -19.51
N PRO A 90 9.23 -21.42 -20.07
CA PRO A 90 8.46 -22.44 -19.34
C PRO A 90 9.19 -23.26 -18.25
N HIS A 91 10.32 -22.83 -17.69
CA HIS A 91 11.27 -23.75 -17.04
C HIS A 91 11.27 -23.85 -15.52
N GLU A 92 10.42 -23.15 -14.78
CA GLU A 92 10.35 -23.32 -13.32
C GLU A 92 8.89 -23.43 -12.84
N ARG A 93 8.35 -24.65 -12.96
CA ARG A 93 7.17 -25.13 -12.23
C ARG A 93 7.61 -26.11 -11.16
#